data_AF-A0A524MUG7-F1
#
_entry.id   AF-A0A524MUG7-F1
#
_cell.length_a   1.000
_cell.length_b   1.000
_cell.length_c   1.000
_cell.angle_alpha   90.00
_cell.angle_beta   90.00
_cell.angle_gamma   90.00
#
_symmetry.space_group_name_H-M   'P 1'
#
loop_
_entity.id
_entity.type
_entity.pdbx_description
1 polymer ?
#
loop_
_entity_poly.entity_id
_entity_poly.type
_entity_poly.pdbx_seq_one_letter_code
_entity_poly.pdbx_strand_id
1 'polypeptide(L)'
;MENEDIRTDEQVNGPAPIPVPETVTPPQPPPTKKDGKNMQKIKTVFAFLFMCAMLGAGLWATRDLLPFAFSRRAPGSGPYIITAATYSGTGLSEDGASFTADFKIDVIEKKGWKKIELLPAHVAIVKSKLPRNSYLHLEKGMYCMLTKEDGEMEVSITFSVATKEAEGKCSVAFTRVPALTCVLDATFQQEDVAVTVRGAQSTDVSETNGTTRVVAALPDETPIEVTWEKALPEIKEGPSKFHAETKTLISITEGLIIGQAKMDFSILHTPTRELELNVPEGVSVISIDGKGIRDWRVTDGKLAIQLEKEVVGPFVLNLKYEASPNMASGKVVIPVITGSNVEREKGTVGVVALTNLEIKNSGINNAHLIDVKELPSEIVGMTTQPILLAYRYIDPDFEVTLDISKHKDIGVLLTMIDRAHFTVMQTYDGKRITRALYNVRNNRNQFLRLQLPRGAELWSAAVEGRSIQPARDAEGRILLPLVKSGGGEMSAFPVEIVYAEEGTAPDERGRGEAIVALPHSSEPIMHLMVSLYLPQEGRYSDFSGTLRSVDTFTAVGSSHVMPVDNRAVSTLQ
;
A
#
# COMPACT_ATOMS: atom_id res chain seq x y z
N MET A 1 -18.95 62.99 30.71
CA MET A 1 -18.33 62.01 31.60
C MET A 1 -18.00 60.78 30.76
N GLU A 2 -17.28 60.97 29.65
CA GLU A 2 -15.83 61.30 29.53
C GLU A 2 -15.02 60.00 29.63
N ASN A 3 -14.47 59.51 28.51
CA ASN A 3 -13.26 59.99 27.83
C ASN A 3 -12.00 59.76 28.67
N GLU A 4 -11.13 58.84 28.21
CA GLU A 4 -9.82 59.25 27.69
C GLU A 4 -9.23 58.17 26.75
N ASP A 5 -8.57 58.62 25.69
CA ASP A 5 -7.73 57.79 24.81
C ASP A 5 -6.33 57.65 25.42
N ILE A 6 -5.76 56.44 25.41
CA ILE A 6 -4.29 56.29 25.36
C ILE A 6 -3.93 55.29 24.26
N ARG A 7 -3.22 55.79 23.24
CA ARG A 7 -2.54 54.96 22.24
C ARG A 7 -1.17 54.53 22.77
N THR A 8 -0.80 53.29 22.47
CA THR A 8 0.59 52.84 22.39
C THR A 8 0.76 51.98 21.15
N ASP A 9 1.36 52.55 20.10
CA ASP A 9 1.80 51.80 18.93
C ASP A 9 3.08 51.02 19.28
N GLU A 10 3.08 49.70 19.10
CA GLU A 10 4.29 48.87 19.18
C GLU A 10 4.46 48.07 17.87
N GLN A 11 5.26 48.61 16.95
CA GLN A 11 5.52 48.00 15.65
C GLN A 11 6.49 46.81 15.77
N VAL A 12 5.96 45.60 15.80
CA VAL A 12 6.76 44.39 15.57
C VAL A 12 7.03 44.22 14.07
N ASN A 13 8.26 44.47 13.64
CA ASN A 13 8.68 44.27 12.26
C ASN A 13 8.71 42.78 11.89
N GLY A 14 7.82 42.34 11.00
CA GLY A 14 7.94 41.03 10.34
C GLY A 14 9.10 41.02 9.32
N PRO A 15 9.74 39.85 9.07
CA PRO A 15 10.82 39.73 8.10
C PRO A 15 10.34 39.96 6.66
N ALA A 16 11.19 40.56 5.83
CA ALA A 16 10.88 40.86 4.44
C ALA A 16 10.77 39.58 3.56
N PRO A 17 9.92 39.58 2.52
CA PRO A 17 9.79 38.45 1.61
C PRO A 17 11.05 38.23 0.77
N ILE A 18 11.44 36.97 0.59
CA ILE A 18 12.55 36.55 -0.27
C ILE A 18 12.10 36.64 -1.74
N PRO A 19 12.90 37.25 -2.64
CA PRO A 19 12.55 37.34 -4.06
C PRO A 19 12.63 35.96 -4.74
N VAL A 20 11.60 35.65 -5.54
CA VAL A 20 11.57 34.45 -6.40
C VAL A 20 12.44 34.69 -7.65
N PRO A 21 13.31 33.76 -8.07
CA PRO A 21 14.08 33.91 -9.30
C PRO A 21 13.18 33.79 -10.55
N GLU A 22 13.39 34.67 -11.53
CA GLU A 22 12.62 34.66 -12.78
C GLU A 22 12.98 33.46 -13.68
N THR A 23 11.98 32.69 -14.10
CA THR A 23 12.16 31.59 -15.05
C THR A 23 12.36 32.14 -16.47
N VAL A 24 13.62 32.21 -16.92
CA VAL A 24 13.98 32.69 -18.26
C VAL A 24 13.36 31.82 -19.36
N THR A 25 12.49 32.41 -20.18
CA THR A 25 11.93 31.78 -21.37
C THR A 25 12.95 31.80 -22.53
N PRO A 26 13.21 30.68 -23.23
CA PRO A 26 14.13 30.67 -24.37
C PRO A 26 13.57 31.43 -25.58
N PRO A 27 14.42 32.10 -26.38
CA PRO A 27 13.99 32.96 -27.49
C PRO A 27 13.47 32.16 -28.69
N GLN A 28 12.46 32.70 -29.38
CA GLN A 28 12.04 32.17 -30.68
C GLN A 28 13.06 32.50 -31.79
N PRO A 29 13.32 31.57 -32.73
CA PRO A 29 14.14 31.85 -33.90
C PRO A 29 13.39 32.73 -34.94
N PRO A 30 14.08 33.63 -35.66
CA PRO A 30 13.46 34.56 -36.60
C PRO A 30 13.17 33.92 -37.98
N PRO A 31 12.20 34.45 -38.76
CA PRO A 31 11.87 33.97 -40.09
C PRO A 31 12.79 34.57 -41.19
N THR A 32 13.38 33.73 -42.04
CA THR A 32 14.15 34.16 -43.22
C THR A 32 13.77 33.39 -44.49
N LYS A 33 14.05 33.99 -45.67
CA LYS A 33 13.55 33.59 -46.98
C LYS A 33 14.53 32.72 -47.78
N LYS A 34 13.96 32.07 -48.81
CA LYS A 34 14.59 31.44 -49.99
C LYS A 34 15.95 32.02 -50.44
N ASP A 35 16.89 31.13 -50.76
CA ASP A 35 17.46 30.88 -52.11
C ASP A 35 18.41 29.66 -52.02
N GLY A 36 18.85 28.96 -53.09
CA GLY A 36 18.45 28.99 -54.50
C GLY A 36 19.38 28.15 -55.41
N LYS A 37 18.82 27.47 -56.44
CA LYS A 37 19.47 26.85 -57.63
C LYS A 37 20.51 25.71 -57.46
N ASN A 38 20.18 24.50 -57.93
CA ASN A 38 20.72 23.89 -59.18
C ASN A 38 20.32 22.40 -59.34
N MET A 39 20.50 21.72 -60.50
CA MET A 39 19.89 21.94 -61.83
C MET A 39 20.28 20.81 -62.81
N GLN A 40 19.31 20.01 -63.30
CA GLN A 40 19.23 19.37 -64.63
C GLN A 40 17.85 18.69 -64.75
N LYS A 41 16.92 19.15 -65.61
CA LYS A 41 16.78 18.93 -67.08
C LYS A 41 16.41 17.47 -67.41
N ILE A 42 15.21 17.21 -67.96
CA ILE A 42 14.83 17.28 -69.39
C ILE A 42 13.33 17.72 -69.49
N LYS A 43 12.95 18.81 -70.18
CA LYS A 43 12.66 18.96 -71.65
C LYS A 43 11.51 18.06 -72.13
N THR A 44 10.44 18.49 -72.83
CA THR A 44 9.92 19.82 -73.28
C THR A 44 8.37 19.67 -73.44
N VAL A 45 7.49 20.50 -74.02
CA VAL A 45 7.44 21.61 -75.02
C VAL A 45 6.37 22.65 -74.54
N PHE A 46 6.25 23.83 -75.16
CA PHE A 46 5.17 24.82 -74.88
C PHE A 46 4.81 25.63 -76.15
N ALA A 47 3.52 25.71 -76.53
CA ALA A 47 2.96 26.50 -77.66
C ALA A 47 1.41 26.44 -77.65
N PHE A 48 0.60 27.43 -78.06
CA PHE A 48 0.85 28.82 -78.51
C PHE A 48 -0.38 29.73 -78.22
N LEU A 49 -0.37 30.98 -78.71
CA LEU A 49 -1.43 32.01 -78.62
C LEU A 49 -2.83 31.51 -79.08
N PHE A 50 -3.98 32.01 -78.60
CA PHE A 50 -4.44 33.41 -78.41
C PHE A 50 -4.76 34.16 -79.73
N MET A 51 -5.61 33.57 -80.56
CA MET A 51 -6.41 34.16 -81.67
C MET A 51 -7.35 33.06 -82.20
N CYS A 52 -8.58 33.28 -82.69
CA CYS A 52 -9.35 34.51 -82.93
C CYS A 52 -10.78 34.39 -82.36
N ALA A 53 -11.44 35.52 -82.15
CA ALA A 53 -12.90 35.61 -82.21
C ALA A 53 -13.27 36.51 -83.41
N MET A 54 -14.03 35.98 -84.38
CA MET A 54 -14.91 36.70 -85.34
C MET A 54 -15.36 35.75 -86.47
N LEU A 55 -16.66 35.75 -86.77
CA LEU A 55 -17.35 35.58 -88.07
C LEU A 55 -16.75 34.66 -89.17
N GLY A 56 -17.56 33.71 -89.67
CA GLY A 56 -17.34 33.10 -91.00
C GLY A 56 -18.19 31.84 -91.27
N ALA A 57 -19.29 31.99 -92.03
CA ALA A 57 -20.19 30.88 -92.38
C ALA A 57 -19.56 29.88 -93.37
N GLY A 58 -19.92 28.58 -93.28
CA GLY A 58 -19.44 27.57 -94.24
C GLY A 58 -20.04 26.16 -94.10
N LEU A 59 -21.13 25.90 -94.85
CA LEU A 59 -21.68 24.59 -95.26
C LEU A 59 -22.23 23.59 -94.23
N TRP A 60 -23.19 22.81 -94.71
CA TRP A 60 -23.82 21.63 -94.08
C TRP A 60 -23.25 20.33 -94.66
N ALA A 61 -23.52 19.21 -93.98
CA ALA A 61 -23.13 17.82 -94.31
C ALA A 61 -21.60 17.57 -94.22
N THR A 62 -21.13 16.54 -93.51
CA THR A 62 -21.76 15.23 -93.27
C THR A 62 -22.23 14.97 -91.83
N ARG A 63 -23.09 13.96 -91.70
CA ARG A 63 -23.62 13.41 -90.44
C ARG A 63 -22.96 12.04 -90.20
N ASP A 64 -22.91 11.62 -88.94
CA ASP A 64 -22.44 10.31 -88.45
C ASP A 64 -20.95 9.96 -88.69
N LEU A 65 -20.08 10.22 -87.69
CA LEU A 65 -18.88 9.40 -87.39
C LEU A 65 -18.18 9.72 -86.03
N LEU A 66 -18.93 9.92 -84.94
CA LEU A 66 -18.37 9.94 -83.57
C LEU A 66 -19.30 9.21 -82.56
N PRO A 67 -18.96 7.98 -82.12
CA PRO A 67 -19.82 7.16 -81.26
C PRO A 67 -19.69 7.48 -79.75
N PHE A 68 -19.57 8.76 -79.38
CA PHE A 68 -19.48 9.22 -77.99
C PHE A 68 -20.52 10.28 -77.66
N ALA A 69 -21.79 9.92 -77.83
CA ALA A 69 -22.87 10.58 -77.12
C ALA A 69 -22.69 10.34 -75.61
N PHE A 70 -22.13 11.32 -74.90
CA PHE A 70 -22.08 11.34 -73.44
C PHE A 70 -23.51 11.46 -72.89
N SER A 71 -24.20 10.32 -72.81
CA SER A 71 -25.39 10.16 -71.99
C SER A 71 -24.98 10.41 -70.55
N ARG A 72 -25.23 11.64 -70.08
CA ARG A 72 -25.24 11.95 -68.65
C ARG A 72 -26.45 11.24 -68.04
N ARG A 73 -26.32 9.92 -67.83
CA ARG A 73 -27.00 9.29 -66.70
C ARG A 73 -26.57 10.10 -65.47
N ALA A 74 -27.55 10.69 -64.79
CA ALA A 74 -27.33 11.15 -63.43
C ALA A 74 -26.76 9.98 -62.60
N PRO A 75 -26.00 10.25 -61.52
CA PRO A 75 -25.67 9.20 -60.56
C PRO A 75 -26.96 8.48 -60.18
N GLY A 76 -26.97 7.16 -60.35
CA GLY A 76 -28.20 6.38 -60.36
C GLY A 76 -28.84 6.32 -58.98
N SER A 77 -29.73 7.25 -58.68
CA SER A 77 -30.75 7.05 -57.66
C SER A 77 -31.46 5.72 -57.93
N GLY A 78 -31.66 4.91 -56.90
CA GLY A 78 -32.54 3.76 -57.01
C GLY A 78 -33.93 4.19 -57.50
N PRO A 79 -34.74 3.27 -58.06
CA PRO A 79 -36.10 3.58 -58.49
C PRO A 79 -37.00 4.09 -57.35
N TYR A 80 -36.57 3.91 -56.10
CA TYR A 80 -37.14 4.42 -54.87
C TYR A 80 -36.04 4.62 -53.80
N ILE A 81 -36.38 5.30 -52.70
CA ILE A 81 -35.62 5.37 -51.45
C ILE A 81 -36.59 5.12 -50.29
N ILE A 82 -36.21 4.27 -49.32
CA ILE A 82 -36.93 4.16 -48.04
C ILE A 82 -36.36 5.23 -47.11
N THR A 83 -37.15 6.26 -46.82
CA THR A 83 -36.72 7.44 -46.04
C THR A 83 -36.85 7.21 -44.53
N ALA A 84 -37.79 6.37 -44.11
CA ALA A 84 -37.92 5.90 -42.74
C ALA A 84 -38.50 4.47 -42.69
N ALA A 85 -38.02 3.68 -41.74
CA ALA A 85 -38.63 2.41 -41.33
C ALA A 85 -38.79 2.40 -39.80
N THR A 86 -40.04 2.25 -39.32
CA THR A 86 -40.33 2.09 -37.90
C THR A 86 -40.87 0.69 -37.66
N TYR A 87 -40.26 -0.06 -36.72
CA TYR A 87 -40.67 -1.41 -36.33
C TYR A 87 -41.31 -1.37 -34.95
N SER A 88 -42.64 -1.28 -34.92
CA SER A 88 -43.45 -1.19 -33.70
C SER A 88 -43.77 -2.60 -33.19
N GLY A 89 -43.08 -3.05 -32.13
CA GLY A 89 -43.24 -4.37 -31.51
C GLY A 89 -44.24 -4.36 -30.36
N THR A 90 -45.25 -5.24 -30.40
CA THR A 90 -46.32 -5.33 -29.40
C THR A 90 -46.61 -6.78 -29.05
N GLY A 91 -46.71 -7.10 -27.76
CA GLY A 91 -46.97 -8.48 -27.32
C GLY A 91 -45.81 -9.42 -27.66
N LEU A 92 -44.60 -9.03 -27.22
CA LEU A 92 -43.42 -9.87 -27.24
C LEU A 92 -43.49 -10.80 -26.02
N SER A 93 -43.65 -12.11 -26.24
CA SER A 93 -43.66 -13.15 -25.20
C SER A 93 -42.95 -14.43 -25.66
N GLU A 94 -42.89 -15.43 -24.79
CA GLU A 94 -42.41 -16.78 -25.09
C GLU A 94 -43.15 -17.43 -26.28
N ASP A 95 -44.47 -17.21 -26.38
CA ASP A 95 -45.32 -17.72 -27.48
C ASP A 95 -45.01 -17.12 -28.86
N GLY A 96 -44.35 -15.96 -28.91
CA GLY A 96 -44.03 -15.23 -30.13
C GLY A 96 -44.01 -13.72 -29.97
N ALA A 97 -43.82 -13.00 -31.08
CA ALA A 97 -43.90 -11.56 -31.14
C ALA A 97 -44.71 -11.07 -32.34
N SER A 98 -45.48 -10.00 -32.16
CA SER A 98 -46.14 -9.27 -33.24
C SER A 98 -45.45 -7.92 -33.46
N PHE A 99 -45.19 -7.58 -34.72
CA PHE A 99 -44.59 -6.32 -35.14
C PHE A 99 -45.44 -5.66 -36.23
N THR A 100 -45.52 -4.34 -36.23
CA THR A 100 -45.94 -3.55 -37.40
C THR A 100 -44.76 -2.76 -37.93
N ALA A 101 -44.39 -3.00 -39.18
CA ALA A 101 -43.42 -2.17 -39.89
C ALA A 101 -44.15 -1.08 -40.68
N ASP A 102 -43.85 0.16 -40.36
CA ASP A 102 -44.32 1.36 -41.06
C ASP A 102 -43.17 1.96 -41.86
N PHE A 103 -43.29 1.97 -43.18
CA PHE A 103 -42.30 2.46 -44.12
C PHE A 103 -42.75 3.77 -44.77
N LYS A 104 -41.86 4.75 -44.83
CA LYS A 104 -41.98 5.93 -45.69
C LYS A 104 -41.04 5.78 -46.88
N ILE A 105 -41.57 5.94 -48.08
CA ILE A 105 -40.90 5.57 -49.34
C ILE A 105 -41.10 6.72 -50.34
N ASP A 106 -40.02 7.23 -50.93
CA ASP A 106 -40.10 8.12 -52.09
C ASP A 106 -39.78 7.32 -53.36
N VAL A 107 -40.71 7.29 -54.32
CA VAL A 107 -40.58 6.52 -55.56
C VAL A 107 -40.22 7.45 -56.71
N ILE A 108 -38.91 7.59 -56.94
CA ILE A 108 -38.30 8.54 -57.87
C ILE A 108 -38.55 8.16 -59.34
N GLU A 109 -38.61 6.86 -59.68
CA GLU A 109 -38.79 6.45 -61.07
C GLU A 109 -40.24 6.59 -61.54
N LYS A 110 -40.49 7.53 -62.47
CA LYS A 110 -41.82 7.90 -62.97
C LYS A 110 -42.42 6.96 -64.03
N LYS A 111 -41.81 5.80 -64.32
CA LYS A 111 -42.22 4.90 -65.40
C LYS A 111 -42.05 3.43 -65.02
N GLY A 112 -42.87 2.57 -65.63
CA GLY A 112 -42.82 1.12 -65.42
C GLY A 112 -43.39 0.67 -64.07
N TRP A 113 -43.18 -0.61 -63.76
CA TRP A 113 -43.42 -1.18 -62.44
C TRP A 113 -42.14 -1.08 -61.62
N LYS A 114 -42.24 -0.54 -60.40
CA LYS A 114 -41.16 -0.57 -59.41
C LYS A 114 -41.42 -1.69 -58.43
N LYS A 115 -40.37 -2.40 -58.03
CA LYS A 115 -40.39 -3.44 -57.00
C LYS A 115 -39.59 -2.97 -55.80
N ILE A 116 -40.27 -2.82 -54.67
CA ILE A 116 -39.71 -2.31 -53.41
C ILE A 116 -39.69 -3.46 -52.42
N GLU A 117 -38.51 -3.83 -51.90
CA GLU A 117 -38.39 -4.86 -50.87
C GLU A 117 -38.78 -4.27 -49.50
N LEU A 118 -39.52 -5.02 -48.68
CA LEU A 118 -40.06 -4.53 -47.40
C LEU A 118 -39.72 -5.44 -46.21
N LEU A 119 -39.96 -6.75 -46.33
CA LEU A 119 -39.76 -7.73 -45.25
C LEU A 119 -39.26 -9.07 -45.80
N PRO A 120 -38.45 -9.83 -45.04
CA PRO A 120 -38.01 -11.16 -45.44
C PRO A 120 -39.10 -12.21 -45.23
N ALA A 121 -39.10 -13.28 -46.03
CA ALA A 121 -40.11 -14.33 -46.02
C ALA A 121 -40.08 -15.27 -44.80
N HIS A 122 -39.18 -15.04 -43.84
CA HIS A 122 -39.14 -15.76 -42.56
C HIS A 122 -40.04 -15.12 -41.48
N VAL A 123 -40.69 -13.99 -41.76
CA VAL A 123 -41.75 -13.42 -40.92
C VAL A 123 -43.12 -13.72 -41.53
N ALA A 124 -44.14 -13.97 -40.70
CA ALA A 124 -45.47 -14.31 -41.18
C ALA A 124 -46.36 -13.05 -41.24
N ILE A 125 -46.67 -12.56 -42.44
CA ILE A 125 -47.53 -11.37 -42.60
C ILE A 125 -48.97 -11.70 -42.19
N VAL A 126 -49.47 -10.96 -41.19
CA VAL A 126 -50.83 -11.04 -40.65
C VAL A 126 -51.77 -10.05 -41.35
N LYS A 127 -51.27 -8.85 -41.67
CA LYS A 127 -52.06 -7.76 -42.26
C LYS A 127 -51.16 -6.83 -43.07
N SER A 128 -51.66 -6.28 -44.17
CA SER A 128 -51.00 -5.18 -44.88
C SER A 128 -51.98 -4.07 -45.25
N LYS A 129 -51.47 -2.84 -45.25
CA LYS A 129 -52.12 -1.61 -45.71
C LYS A 129 -51.17 -0.96 -46.71
N LEU A 130 -51.44 -1.18 -47.99
CA LEU A 130 -50.65 -0.64 -49.10
C LEU A 130 -51.31 0.64 -49.65
N PRO A 131 -50.55 1.50 -50.36
CA PRO A 131 -51.09 2.53 -51.24
C PRO A 131 -52.05 1.97 -52.30
N ARG A 132 -52.82 2.85 -52.93
CA ARG A 132 -53.65 2.48 -54.10
C ARG A 132 -52.76 1.94 -55.24
N ASN A 133 -53.35 1.11 -56.09
CA ASN A 133 -52.71 0.49 -57.27
C ASN A 133 -51.40 -0.28 -56.98
N SER A 134 -51.18 -0.66 -55.71
CA SER A 134 -49.99 -1.34 -55.22
C SER A 134 -50.32 -2.74 -54.72
N TYR A 135 -49.42 -3.69 -54.95
CA TYR A 135 -49.66 -5.12 -54.72
C TYR A 135 -48.51 -5.76 -53.94
N LEU A 136 -48.81 -6.65 -52.99
CA LEU A 136 -47.80 -7.45 -52.30
C LEU A 136 -47.44 -8.68 -53.13
N HIS A 137 -46.15 -8.93 -53.33
CA HIS A 137 -45.63 -10.08 -54.07
C HIS A 137 -44.45 -10.70 -53.34
N LEU A 138 -44.41 -12.03 -53.25
CA LEU A 138 -43.31 -12.78 -52.66
C LEU A 138 -42.37 -13.25 -53.77
N GLU A 139 -41.13 -12.73 -53.80
CA GLU A 139 -40.11 -13.08 -54.80
C GLU A 139 -38.77 -13.31 -54.08
N LYS A 140 -38.03 -14.38 -54.44
CA LYS A 140 -36.66 -14.67 -53.93
C LYS A 140 -36.48 -14.66 -52.40
N GLY A 141 -37.55 -14.89 -51.64
CA GLY A 141 -37.51 -14.86 -50.17
C GLY A 141 -37.71 -13.47 -49.56
N MET A 142 -38.15 -12.47 -50.34
CA MET A 142 -38.55 -11.15 -49.87
C MET A 142 -40.01 -10.85 -50.24
N TYR A 143 -40.77 -10.34 -49.27
CA TYR A 143 -42.03 -9.66 -49.53
C TYR A 143 -41.75 -8.28 -50.11
N CYS A 144 -42.20 -8.09 -51.34
CA CYS A 144 -42.01 -6.89 -52.13
C CYS A 144 -43.36 -6.19 -52.39
N MET A 145 -43.38 -4.86 -52.38
CA MET A 145 -44.47 -4.10 -52.99
C MET A 145 -44.16 -3.85 -54.48
N LEU A 146 -45.14 -4.12 -55.33
CA LEU A 146 -45.16 -3.75 -56.74
C LEU A 146 -46.09 -2.55 -56.93
N THR A 147 -45.58 -1.46 -57.51
CA THR A 147 -46.38 -0.25 -57.81
C THR A 147 -45.99 0.39 -59.13
N LYS A 148 -46.92 1.12 -59.76
CA LYS A 148 -46.67 1.98 -60.93
C LYS A 148 -46.56 3.46 -60.57
N GLU A 149 -47.14 3.87 -59.45
CA GLU A 149 -47.24 5.27 -59.01
C GLU A 149 -45.84 5.84 -58.65
N ASP A 150 -45.68 7.16 -58.64
CA ASP A 150 -44.42 7.85 -58.26
C ASP A 150 -44.64 8.90 -57.16
N GLY A 151 -43.56 9.29 -56.47
CA GLY A 151 -43.58 10.18 -55.30
C GLY A 151 -43.73 9.44 -53.96
N GLU A 152 -44.12 10.19 -52.92
CA GLU A 152 -44.18 9.72 -51.54
C GLU A 152 -45.30 8.70 -51.28
N MET A 153 -44.98 7.63 -50.55
CA MET A 153 -45.88 6.56 -50.16
C MET A 153 -45.63 6.11 -48.72
N GLU A 154 -46.71 5.79 -48.00
CA GLU A 154 -46.65 5.13 -46.71
C GLU A 154 -47.17 3.69 -46.84
N VAL A 155 -46.43 2.72 -46.31
CA VAL A 155 -46.78 1.29 -46.31
C VAL A 155 -46.73 0.79 -44.88
N SER A 156 -47.79 0.09 -44.44
CA SER A 156 -47.87 -0.49 -43.09
C SER A 156 -48.14 -1.99 -43.18
N ILE A 157 -47.30 -2.82 -42.56
CA ILE A 157 -47.42 -4.29 -42.57
C ILE A 157 -47.28 -4.83 -41.15
N THR A 158 -48.32 -5.50 -40.66
CA THR A 158 -48.28 -6.26 -39.41
C THR A 158 -47.91 -7.71 -39.69
N PHE A 159 -46.94 -8.24 -38.96
CA PHE A 159 -46.41 -9.60 -39.10
C PHE A 159 -46.06 -10.19 -37.73
N SER A 160 -45.99 -11.51 -37.64
CA SER A 160 -45.44 -12.22 -36.48
C SER A 160 -44.07 -12.83 -36.75
N VAL A 161 -43.30 -12.96 -35.67
CA VAL A 161 -41.96 -13.56 -35.63
C VAL A 161 -41.95 -14.57 -34.49
N ALA A 162 -41.34 -15.73 -34.70
CA ALA A 162 -41.19 -16.73 -33.65
C ALA A 162 -40.13 -16.28 -32.62
N THR A 163 -40.50 -16.29 -31.35
CA THR A 163 -39.55 -16.12 -30.24
C THR A 163 -38.68 -17.38 -30.11
N LYS A 164 -37.42 -17.19 -29.73
CA LYS A 164 -36.50 -18.26 -29.33
C LYS A 164 -36.14 -18.07 -27.87
N GLU A 165 -36.40 -19.08 -27.06
CA GLU A 165 -35.95 -19.15 -25.68
C GLU A 165 -34.61 -19.88 -25.60
N ALA A 166 -33.67 -19.36 -24.79
CA ALA A 166 -32.45 -20.06 -24.40
C ALA A 166 -31.98 -19.53 -23.03
N GLU A 167 -31.64 -20.43 -22.11
CA GLU A 167 -31.05 -20.10 -20.79
C GLU A 167 -31.87 -19.07 -19.97
N GLY A 168 -33.20 -19.09 -20.11
CA GLY A 168 -34.11 -18.14 -19.43
C GLY A 168 -34.24 -16.76 -20.11
N LYS A 169 -33.63 -16.58 -21.29
CA LYS A 169 -33.74 -15.37 -22.11
C LYS A 169 -34.61 -15.64 -23.34
N CYS A 170 -35.54 -14.74 -23.63
CA CYS A 170 -36.29 -14.74 -24.88
C CYS A 170 -35.60 -13.86 -25.91
N SER A 171 -35.73 -14.19 -27.20
CA SER A 171 -35.16 -13.41 -28.30
C SER A 171 -35.96 -13.50 -29.59
N VAL A 172 -36.02 -12.40 -30.34
CA VAL A 172 -36.56 -12.35 -31.71
C VAL A 172 -35.55 -11.72 -32.65
N ALA A 173 -35.41 -12.27 -33.85
CA ALA A 173 -34.45 -11.82 -34.84
C ALA A 173 -35.04 -11.87 -36.25
N PHE A 174 -34.96 -10.75 -36.99
CA PHE A 174 -35.30 -10.69 -38.41
C PHE A 174 -34.50 -9.61 -39.16
N THR A 175 -34.29 -9.85 -40.46
CA THR A 175 -33.58 -8.90 -41.33
C THR A 175 -34.48 -7.72 -41.66
N ARG A 176 -33.99 -6.49 -41.48
CA ARG A 176 -34.66 -5.27 -41.95
C ARG A 176 -34.19 -4.89 -43.36
N VAL A 177 -34.94 -4.03 -44.04
CA VAL A 177 -34.50 -3.41 -45.29
C VAL A 177 -33.69 -2.13 -45.03
N PRO A 178 -32.77 -1.75 -45.94
CA PRO A 178 -32.04 -0.48 -45.84
C PRO A 178 -32.99 0.72 -45.89
N ALA A 179 -32.75 1.69 -45.02
CA ALA A 179 -33.57 2.90 -44.90
C ALA A 179 -32.72 4.04 -44.30
N LEU A 180 -32.97 5.29 -44.71
CA LEU A 180 -32.20 6.45 -44.23
C LEU A 180 -32.33 6.67 -42.70
N THR A 181 -33.44 6.25 -42.11
CA THR A 181 -33.66 6.21 -40.67
C THR A 181 -34.35 4.90 -40.30
N CYS A 182 -33.95 4.30 -39.17
CA CYS A 182 -34.56 3.08 -38.64
C CYS A 182 -34.75 3.19 -37.12
N VAL A 183 -35.98 2.96 -36.66
CA VAL A 183 -36.35 2.96 -35.24
C VAL A 183 -37.09 1.66 -34.92
N LEU A 184 -36.69 1.01 -33.83
CA LEU A 184 -37.45 -0.03 -33.15
C LEU A 184 -38.21 0.62 -31.99
N ASP A 185 -39.48 0.26 -31.80
CA ASP A 185 -40.32 0.71 -30.69
C ASP A 185 -41.05 -0.51 -30.12
N ALA A 186 -40.45 -1.18 -29.14
CA ALA A 186 -40.88 -2.48 -28.61
C ALA A 186 -41.52 -2.35 -27.23
N THR A 187 -42.66 -3.00 -27.04
CA THR A 187 -43.49 -2.91 -25.82
C THR A 187 -43.74 -4.30 -25.21
N PHE A 188 -43.37 -4.47 -23.94
CA PHE A 188 -43.45 -5.70 -23.17
C PHE A 188 -44.52 -5.54 -22.07
N GLN A 189 -45.43 -6.51 -21.91
CA GLN A 189 -46.53 -6.46 -20.93
C GLN A 189 -46.11 -7.04 -19.57
N GLN A 190 -44.96 -6.58 -19.08
CA GLN A 190 -44.33 -6.96 -17.82
C GLN A 190 -43.59 -5.71 -17.27
N GLU A 191 -43.36 -5.69 -15.95
CA GLU A 191 -42.41 -4.77 -15.27
C GLU A 191 -41.12 -5.55 -14.95
N ASP A 192 -40.05 -4.86 -14.58
CA ASP A 192 -38.73 -5.48 -14.32
C ASP A 192 -38.23 -6.29 -15.54
N VAL A 193 -38.20 -5.70 -16.76
CA VAL A 193 -37.71 -6.39 -17.97
C VAL A 193 -36.37 -5.83 -18.44
N ALA A 194 -35.31 -6.66 -18.35
CA ALA A 194 -34.01 -6.32 -18.90
C ALA A 194 -34.00 -6.62 -20.41
N VAL A 195 -33.95 -5.58 -21.24
CA VAL A 195 -34.01 -5.69 -22.71
C VAL A 195 -32.70 -5.21 -23.35
N THR A 196 -32.19 -6.00 -24.30
CA THR A 196 -31.03 -5.66 -25.13
C THR A 196 -31.44 -5.64 -26.61
N VAL A 197 -31.15 -4.53 -27.29
CA VAL A 197 -31.30 -4.42 -28.76
C VAL A 197 -29.91 -4.44 -29.37
N ARG A 198 -29.58 -5.51 -30.10
CA ARG A 198 -28.22 -5.75 -30.58
C ARG A 198 -27.88 -4.79 -31.72
N GLY A 199 -26.76 -4.07 -31.57
CA GLY A 199 -26.27 -3.12 -32.58
C GLY A 199 -27.01 -1.78 -32.63
N ALA A 200 -27.94 -1.51 -31.70
CA ALA A 200 -28.52 -0.18 -31.56
C ALA A 200 -27.44 0.87 -31.26
N GLN A 201 -27.55 2.04 -31.89
CA GLN A 201 -26.65 3.18 -31.68
C GLN A 201 -27.07 4.01 -30.44
N SER A 202 -28.36 3.98 -30.11
CA SER A 202 -28.91 4.49 -28.85
C SER A 202 -30.18 3.72 -28.50
N THR A 203 -30.35 3.40 -27.22
CA THR A 203 -31.54 2.73 -26.68
C THR A 203 -32.06 3.55 -25.51
N ASP A 204 -33.35 3.86 -25.53
CA ASP A 204 -34.11 4.47 -24.44
C ASP A 204 -35.05 3.40 -23.87
N VAL A 205 -35.09 3.28 -22.54
CA VAL A 205 -35.93 2.29 -21.82
C VAL A 205 -36.77 3.04 -20.81
N SER A 206 -38.08 2.80 -20.84
CA SER A 206 -39.06 3.48 -20.00
C SER A 206 -40.07 2.47 -19.47
N GLU A 207 -40.46 2.59 -18.20
CA GLU A 207 -41.51 1.76 -17.60
C GLU A 207 -42.70 2.63 -17.19
N THR A 208 -43.92 2.16 -17.46
CA THR A 208 -45.16 2.87 -17.11
C THR A 208 -46.32 1.89 -17.03
N ASN A 209 -46.99 1.82 -15.88
CA ASN A 209 -48.23 1.06 -15.67
C ASN A 209 -48.15 -0.42 -16.13
N GLY A 210 -47.32 -1.26 -15.51
CA GLY A 210 -47.26 -2.69 -15.87
C GLY A 210 -46.50 -3.01 -17.17
N THR A 211 -45.82 -2.02 -17.77
CA THR A 211 -45.33 -2.09 -19.15
C THR A 211 -43.94 -1.47 -19.30
N THR A 212 -42.93 -2.27 -19.66
CA THR A 212 -41.63 -1.81 -20.17
C THR A 212 -41.73 -1.49 -21.67
N ARG A 213 -41.23 -0.32 -22.09
CA ARG A 213 -41.14 0.13 -23.49
C ARG A 213 -39.70 0.53 -23.83
N VAL A 214 -39.24 0.07 -24.99
CA VAL A 214 -37.86 0.22 -25.47
C VAL A 214 -37.86 0.85 -26.85
N VAL A 215 -37.25 2.03 -26.97
CA VAL A 215 -37.08 2.74 -28.25
C VAL A 215 -35.60 2.71 -28.63
N ALA A 216 -35.27 2.14 -29.78
CA ALA A 216 -33.87 1.99 -30.22
C ALA A 216 -33.65 2.52 -31.64
N ALA A 217 -32.63 3.35 -31.81
CA ALA A 217 -32.16 3.83 -33.11
C ALA A 217 -31.11 2.89 -33.68
N LEU A 218 -31.29 2.45 -34.93
CA LEU A 218 -30.48 1.38 -35.54
C LEU A 218 -29.69 1.91 -36.74
N PRO A 219 -28.35 1.76 -36.74
CA PRO A 219 -27.50 2.12 -37.89
C PRO A 219 -27.73 1.16 -39.05
N ASP A 220 -27.23 1.50 -40.25
CA ASP A 220 -27.50 0.73 -41.46
C ASP A 220 -26.97 -0.72 -41.41
N GLU A 221 -27.54 -1.59 -42.23
CA GLU A 221 -27.31 -3.05 -42.30
C GLU A 221 -27.57 -3.85 -41.01
N THR A 222 -27.81 -3.20 -39.86
CA THR A 222 -28.07 -3.85 -38.57
C THR A 222 -29.47 -4.50 -38.55
N PRO A 223 -29.60 -5.81 -38.30
CA PRO A 223 -30.89 -6.50 -38.24
C PRO A 223 -31.70 -6.07 -37.00
N ILE A 224 -33.00 -6.37 -36.98
CA ILE A 224 -33.77 -6.33 -35.73
C ILE A 224 -33.43 -7.59 -34.95
N GLU A 225 -32.66 -7.46 -33.88
CA GLU A 225 -32.35 -8.55 -32.94
C GLU A 225 -32.54 -8.04 -31.51
N VAL A 226 -33.60 -8.52 -30.86
CA VAL A 226 -34.06 -8.07 -29.54
C VAL A 226 -34.07 -9.27 -28.61
N THR A 227 -33.35 -9.15 -27.49
CA THR A 227 -33.29 -10.16 -26.44
C THR A 227 -33.80 -9.56 -25.14
N TRP A 228 -34.61 -10.31 -24.38
CA TRP A 228 -35.14 -9.87 -23.11
C TRP A 228 -35.19 -10.99 -22.08
N GLU A 229 -35.07 -10.60 -20.81
CA GLU A 229 -35.13 -11.48 -19.64
C GLU A 229 -35.71 -10.71 -18.44
N LYS A 230 -36.08 -11.43 -17.39
CA LYS A 230 -36.49 -10.77 -16.15
C LYS A 230 -35.30 -10.07 -15.51
N ALA A 231 -35.43 -8.77 -15.25
CA ALA A 231 -34.42 -7.99 -14.55
C ALA A 231 -34.21 -8.49 -13.12
N LEU A 232 -32.99 -8.31 -12.62
CA LEU A 232 -32.70 -8.42 -11.20
C LEU A 232 -33.25 -7.15 -10.50
N PRO A 233 -33.88 -7.27 -9.33
CA PRO A 233 -34.53 -6.14 -8.68
C PRO A 233 -33.50 -5.06 -8.31
N GLU A 234 -33.78 -3.81 -8.68
CA GLU A 234 -32.92 -2.69 -8.33
C GLU A 234 -32.81 -2.50 -6.81
N ILE A 235 -31.57 -2.36 -6.34
CA ILE A 235 -31.30 -2.09 -4.92
C ILE A 235 -31.65 -0.61 -4.67
N LYS A 236 -32.85 -0.37 -4.14
CA LYS A 236 -33.31 0.99 -3.78
C LYS A 236 -32.30 1.67 -2.88
N GLU A 237 -31.79 2.82 -3.33
CA GLU A 237 -30.81 3.61 -2.60
C GLU A 237 -31.36 4.02 -1.23
N GLY A 238 -30.52 3.86 -0.20
CA GLY A 238 -30.72 4.42 1.12
C GLY A 238 -29.52 5.28 1.51
N PRO A 239 -29.39 5.71 2.78
CA PRO A 239 -28.10 6.18 3.27
C PRO A 239 -27.06 5.05 3.17
N SER A 240 -25.82 5.39 2.83
CA SER A 240 -24.69 4.45 2.87
C SER A 240 -24.58 3.84 4.26
N LYS A 241 -24.57 2.51 4.34
CA LYS A 241 -24.40 1.78 5.60
C LYS A 241 -22.96 1.31 5.72
N PHE A 242 -22.37 1.49 6.89
CA PHE A 242 -21.00 1.06 7.16
C PHE A 242 -20.99 0.02 8.28
N HIS A 243 -20.27 -1.07 8.06
CA HIS A 243 -19.78 -1.95 9.13
C HIS A 243 -18.24 -1.89 9.14
N ALA A 244 -17.62 -2.00 10.32
CA ALA A 244 -16.17 -1.99 10.47
C ALA A 244 -15.68 -3.10 11.40
N GLU A 245 -14.51 -3.67 11.09
CA GLU A 245 -13.73 -4.46 12.05
C GLU A 245 -12.34 -3.83 12.25
N THR A 246 -12.11 -3.32 13.45
CA THR A 246 -10.91 -2.56 13.82
C THR A 246 -9.90 -3.43 14.55
N LYS A 247 -8.64 -3.39 14.10
CA LYS A 247 -7.52 -4.20 14.62
C LYS A 247 -6.39 -3.25 15.00
N THR A 248 -6.19 -3.03 16.30
CA THR A 248 -5.31 -1.97 16.82
C THR A 248 -4.17 -2.53 17.66
N LEU A 249 -2.95 -2.05 17.44
CA LEU A 249 -1.81 -2.21 18.32
C LEU A 249 -1.50 -0.86 19.01
N ILE A 250 -1.49 -0.87 20.33
CA ILE A 250 -1.10 0.26 21.18
C ILE A 250 0.30 -0.03 21.74
N SER A 251 1.28 0.79 21.35
CA SER A 251 2.67 0.67 21.79
C SER A 251 3.02 1.79 22.76
N ILE A 252 3.41 1.45 23.99
CA ILE A 252 3.60 2.42 25.06
C ILE A 252 5.08 2.60 25.38
N THR A 253 5.51 3.85 25.49
CA THR A 253 6.85 4.28 25.92
C THR A 253 6.75 5.24 27.10
N GLU A 254 7.87 5.75 27.59
CA GLU A 254 7.88 6.80 28.61
C GLU A 254 7.40 8.15 28.01
N GLY A 255 6.13 8.49 28.24
CA GLY A 255 5.51 9.77 27.84
C GLY A 255 4.84 9.80 26.47
N LEU A 256 4.96 8.75 25.65
CA LEU A 256 4.36 8.65 24.31
C LEU A 256 3.65 7.31 24.13
N ILE A 257 2.48 7.35 23.52
CA ILE A 257 1.77 6.18 22.97
C ILE A 257 1.80 6.28 21.45
N ILE A 258 2.13 5.18 20.78
CA ILE A 258 2.04 5.03 19.33
C ILE A 258 0.92 4.02 19.04
N GLY A 259 -0.09 4.46 18.30
CA GLY A 259 -1.16 3.62 17.78
C GLY A 259 -0.92 3.22 16.33
N GLN A 260 -1.11 1.94 16.02
CA GLN A 260 -1.24 1.43 14.67
C GLN A 260 -2.57 0.71 14.55
N ALA A 261 -3.41 1.04 13.59
CA ALA A 261 -4.68 0.37 13.39
C ALA A 261 -4.95 0.02 11.92
N LYS A 262 -5.58 -1.13 11.72
CA LYS A 262 -6.18 -1.57 10.46
C LYS A 262 -7.68 -1.67 10.63
N MET A 263 -8.43 -0.96 9.80
CA MET A 263 -9.89 -0.99 9.78
C MET A 263 -10.36 -1.63 8.48
N ASP A 264 -11.04 -2.76 8.60
CA ASP A 264 -11.68 -3.45 7.48
C ASP A 264 -13.15 -3.01 7.40
N PHE A 265 -13.46 -2.11 6.46
CA PHE A 265 -14.81 -1.59 6.22
C PHE A 265 -15.58 -2.46 5.23
N SER A 266 -16.89 -2.57 5.45
CA SER A 266 -17.88 -3.01 4.46
C SER A 266 -18.86 -1.88 4.21
N ILE A 267 -18.79 -1.28 3.01
CA ILE A 267 -19.65 -0.19 2.56
C ILE A 267 -20.84 -0.80 1.82
N LEU A 268 -22.06 -0.54 2.29
CA LEU A 268 -23.29 -1.21 1.84
C LEU A 268 -24.33 -0.22 1.32
N HIS A 269 -25.17 -0.74 0.41
CA HIS A 269 -26.24 -0.05 -0.33
C HIS A 269 -25.72 1.00 -1.31
N THR A 270 -25.26 2.15 -0.82
CA THR A 270 -25.04 3.36 -1.62
C THR A 270 -23.55 3.73 -1.66
N PRO A 271 -22.96 4.03 -2.84
CA PRO A 271 -21.55 4.40 -2.94
C PRO A 271 -21.19 5.65 -2.13
N THR A 272 -20.02 5.68 -1.50
CA THR A 272 -19.47 6.89 -0.86
C THR A 272 -18.16 7.34 -1.50
N ARG A 273 -17.86 8.64 -1.36
CA ARG A 273 -16.54 9.25 -1.62
C ARG A 273 -15.86 9.73 -0.34
N GLU A 274 -16.51 9.60 0.81
CA GLU A 274 -16.02 10.07 2.09
C GLU A 274 -16.22 9.02 3.19
N LEU A 275 -15.21 8.90 4.05
CA LEU A 275 -15.26 8.13 5.29
C LEU A 275 -14.86 9.07 6.43
N GLU A 276 -15.51 8.95 7.58
CA GLU A 276 -15.22 9.76 8.76
C GLU A 276 -14.87 8.83 9.95
N LEU A 277 -13.83 9.18 10.71
CA LEU A 277 -13.42 8.50 11.93
C LEU A 277 -13.48 9.45 13.14
N ASN A 278 -13.70 8.90 14.33
CA ASN A 278 -13.58 9.63 15.60
C ASN A 278 -12.13 9.55 16.09
N VAL A 279 -11.52 10.71 16.35
CA VAL A 279 -10.15 10.84 16.86
C VAL A 279 -10.21 11.23 18.33
N PRO A 280 -9.72 10.39 19.27
CA PRO A 280 -9.71 10.72 20.70
C PRO A 280 -8.91 12.00 21.02
N GLU A 281 -9.23 12.64 22.14
CA GLU A 281 -8.54 13.83 22.60
C GLU A 281 -7.04 13.57 22.81
N GLY A 282 -6.19 14.53 22.40
CA GLY A 282 -4.73 14.43 22.51
C GLY A 282 -4.06 13.52 21.47
N VAL A 283 -4.79 12.99 20.48
CA VAL A 283 -4.24 12.17 19.40
C VAL A 283 -3.82 13.03 18.20
N SER A 284 -2.60 12.78 17.70
CA SER A 284 -2.07 13.28 16.43
C SER A 284 -2.02 12.15 15.40
N VAL A 285 -2.59 12.34 14.22
CA VAL A 285 -2.59 11.34 13.14
C VAL A 285 -1.36 11.56 12.24
N ILE A 286 -0.55 10.51 12.07
CA ILE A 286 0.77 10.54 11.40
C ILE A 286 0.67 10.11 9.94
N SER A 287 0.05 8.96 9.67
CA SER A 287 -0.17 8.47 8.30
C SER A 287 -1.50 7.76 8.15
N ILE A 288 -2.03 7.79 6.93
CA ILE A 288 -3.23 7.07 6.51
C ILE A 288 -2.93 6.44 5.15
N ASP A 289 -3.10 5.13 5.07
CA ASP A 289 -2.64 4.28 3.97
C ASP A 289 -3.78 3.37 3.51
N GLY A 290 -4.37 3.67 2.34
CA GLY A 290 -5.50 2.95 1.75
C GLY A 290 -5.65 3.20 0.25
N LYS A 291 -6.22 2.22 -0.48
CA LYS A 291 -6.29 2.26 -1.95
C LYS A 291 -7.33 3.27 -2.43
N GLY A 292 -6.87 4.33 -3.13
CA GLY A 292 -7.76 5.34 -3.73
C GLY A 292 -8.15 6.47 -2.78
N ILE A 293 -7.43 6.65 -1.67
CA ILE A 293 -7.50 7.89 -0.88
C ILE A 293 -6.91 9.04 -1.71
N ARG A 294 -7.58 10.19 -1.66
CA ARG A 294 -7.22 11.43 -2.37
C ARG A 294 -6.63 12.49 -1.44
N ASP A 295 -7.25 12.69 -0.29
CA ASP A 295 -6.86 13.67 0.75
C ASP A 295 -7.45 13.24 2.11
N TRP A 296 -6.93 13.77 3.21
CA TRP A 296 -7.50 13.56 4.55
C TRP A 296 -7.24 14.75 5.48
N ARG A 297 -8.12 14.95 6.47
CA ARG A 297 -7.99 16.06 7.44
C ARG A 297 -8.62 15.73 8.77
N VAL A 298 -7.93 16.09 9.86
CA VAL A 298 -8.50 16.11 11.21
C VAL A 298 -9.05 17.51 11.49
N THR A 299 -10.30 17.60 11.94
CA THR A 299 -11.01 18.82 12.37
C THR A 299 -11.92 18.45 13.54
N ASP A 300 -11.88 19.19 14.65
CA ASP A 300 -12.80 19.04 15.80
C ASP A 300 -13.03 17.59 16.31
N GLY A 301 -11.94 16.81 16.40
CA GLY A 301 -11.99 15.40 16.84
C GLY A 301 -12.54 14.42 15.78
N LYS A 302 -12.80 14.89 14.56
CA LYS A 302 -13.19 14.07 13.40
C LYS A 302 -12.08 14.01 12.36
N LEU A 303 -11.85 12.83 11.81
CA LEU A 303 -10.94 12.59 10.71
C LEU A 303 -11.75 12.27 9.45
N ALA A 304 -11.84 13.25 8.55
CA ALA A 304 -12.46 13.11 7.24
C ALA A 304 -11.43 12.57 6.22
N ILE A 305 -11.82 11.55 5.46
CA ILE A 305 -10.98 10.85 4.48
C ILE A 305 -11.70 10.86 3.14
N GLN A 306 -11.14 11.58 2.17
CA GLN A 306 -11.70 11.79 0.85
C GLN A 306 -11.14 10.77 -0.14
N LEU A 307 -12.01 10.15 -0.95
CA LEU A 307 -11.67 9.12 -1.93
C LEU A 307 -11.68 9.70 -3.35
N GLU A 308 -10.83 9.15 -4.23
CA GLU A 308 -10.73 9.55 -5.64
C GLU A 308 -12.05 9.27 -6.40
N LYS A 309 -12.66 8.12 -6.09
CA LYS A 309 -13.83 7.55 -6.76
C LYS A 309 -14.81 7.02 -5.72
N GLU A 310 -16.04 6.80 -6.16
CA GLU A 310 -17.09 6.16 -5.38
C GLU A 310 -16.75 4.69 -5.09
N VAL A 311 -16.99 4.25 -3.86
CA VAL A 311 -16.70 2.88 -3.40
C VAL A 311 -17.94 2.25 -2.76
N VAL A 312 -18.18 0.98 -3.10
CA VAL A 312 -19.12 0.04 -2.47
C VAL A 312 -18.36 -1.26 -2.20
N GLY A 313 -18.75 -2.00 -1.15
CA GLY A 313 -18.14 -3.27 -0.78
C GLY A 313 -16.95 -3.11 0.16
N PRO A 314 -15.96 -4.01 0.11
CA PRO A 314 -14.84 -4.02 1.05
C PRO A 314 -13.85 -2.89 0.80
N PHE A 315 -13.51 -2.13 1.83
CA PHE A 315 -12.47 -1.11 1.82
C PHE A 315 -11.54 -1.29 3.02
N VAL A 316 -10.22 -1.21 2.80
CA VAL A 316 -9.22 -1.42 3.85
C VAL A 316 -8.44 -0.14 4.08
N LEU A 317 -8.44 0.30 5.33
CA LEU A 317 -7.74 1.48 5.80
C LEU A 317 -6.68 1.07 6.83
N ASN A 318 -5.47 1.60 6.70
CA ASN A 318 -4.43 1.49 7.72
C ASN A 318 -4.09 2.90 8.18
N LEU A 319 -3.85 3.07 9.48
CA LEU A 319 -3.56 4.38 10.07
C LEU A 319 -2.51 4.25 11.17
N LYS A 320 -1.66 5.28 11.28
CA LYS A 320 -0.68 5.45 12.34
C LYS A 320 -0.92 6.77 13.03
N TYR A 321 -0.87 6.77 14.36
CA TYR A 321 -1.13 7.94 15.18
C TYR A 321 -0.31 7.87 16.47
N GLU A 322 -0.21 8.99 17.16
CA GLU A 322 0.45 9.09 18.46
C GLU A 322 -0.36 9.94 19.44
N ALA A 323 -0.11 9.77 20.73
CA ALA A 323 -0.62 10.63 21.79
C ALA A 323 0.43 10.77 22.89
N SER A 324 0.47 11.94 23.53
CA SER A 324 1.40 12.23 24.63
C SER A 324 0.65 12.44 25.96
N PRO A 325 0.04 11.38 26.53
CA PRO A 325 -0.74 11.50 27.75
C PRO A 325 0.13 11.78 28.98
N ASN A 326 -0.42 12.47 29.97
CA ASN A 326 0.26 12.71 31.24
C ASN A 326 0.34 11.42 32.08
N MET A 327 1.42 10.67 31.91
CA MET A 327 1.66 9.39 32.62
C MET A 327 2.05 9.56 34.11
N ALA A 328 2.20 10.79 34.63
CA ALA A 328 2.67 11.03 35.99
C ALA A 328 1.70 10.56 37.09
N SER A 329 0.43 10.32 36.75
CA SER A 329 -0.59 9.71 37.61
C SER A 329 -0.47 8.19 37.74
N GLY A 330 0.36 7.55 36.90
CA GLY A 330 0.35 6.10 36.65
C GLY A 330 -0.85 5.61 35.81
N LYS A 331 -1.92 6.40 35.66
CA LYS A 331 -3.15 5.99 34.97
C LYS A 331 -3.32 6.65 33.62
N VAL A 332 -3.54 5.85 32.58
CA VAL A 332 -3.64 6.30 31.19
C VAL A 332 -4.75 5.55 30.46
N VAL A 333 -5.68 6.30 29.86
CA VAL A 333 -6.66 5.78 28.89
C VAL A 333 -5.93 5.51 27.58
N ILE A 334 -6.13 4.35 26.96
CA ILE A 334 -5.55 4.09 25.63
C ILE A 334 -6.38 4.75 24.53
N PRO A 335 -5.77 5.58 23.66
CA PRO A 335 -6.48 6.18 22.53
C PRO A 335 -6.72 5.11 21.45
N VAL A 336 -7.97 4.90 21.07
CA VAL A 336 -8.34 4.07 19.91
C VAL A 336 -9.21 4.90 18.98
N ILE A 337 -8.79 5.02 17.72
CA ILE A 337 -9.58 5.66 16.66
C ILE A 337 -10.68 4.68 16.22
N THR A 338 -11.93 5.14 16.23
CA THR A 338 -13.13 4.37 15.84
C THR A 338 -13.80 4.99 14.62
N GLY A 339 -14.69 4.26 13.96
CA GLY A 339 -15.46 4.75 12.82
C GLY A 339 -16.61 5.67 13.23
N SER A 340 -16.83 6.74 12.49
CA SER A 340 -18.03 7.55 12.61
C SER A 340 -19.12 7.02 11.67
N ASN A 341 -20.39 7.19 12.07
CA ASN A 341 -21.57 6.76 11.32
C ASN A 341 -21.59 5.27 10.93
N VAL A 342 -20.87 4.42 11.68
CA VAL A 342 -20.83 2.96 11.48
C VAL A 342 -21.97 2.28 12.24
N GLU A 343 -22.80 1.49 11.55
CA GLU A 343 -23.96 0.82 12.16
C GLU A 343 -23.54 -0.33 13.09
N ARG A 344 -22.37 -0.93 12.83
CA ARG A 344 -21.71 -1.92 13.68
C ARG A 344 -20.20 -1.83 13.54
N GLU A 345 -19.53 -1.39 14.58
CA GLU A 345 -18.09 -1.60 14.75
C GLU A 345 -17.85 -2.66 15.83
N LYS A 346 -16.91 -3.55 15.57
CA LYS A 346 -16.25 -4.37 16.59
C LYS A 346 -14.75 -4.24 16.43
N GLY A 347 -14.00 -4.45 17.51
CA GLY A 347 -12.56 -4.39 17.39
C GLY A 347 -11.79 -5.18 18.44
N THR A 348 -10.48 -5.26 18.19
CA THR A 348 -9.49 -5.90 19.07
C THR A 348 -8.29 -5.00 19.24
N VAL A 349 -7.76 -4.93 20.45
CA VAL A 349 -6.66 -4.04 20.83
C VAL A 349 -5.58 -4.84 21.56
N GLY A 350 -4.39 -4.93 20.99
CA GLY A 350 -3.19 -5.46 21.65
C GLY A 350 -2.36 -4.33 22.26
N VAL A 351 -1.79 -4.53 23.45
CA VAL A 351 -0.93 -3.55 24.14
C VAL A 351 0.49 -4.11 24.32
N VAL A 352 1.50 -3.36 23.90
CA VAL A 352 2.94 -3.66 24.10
C VAL A 352 3.65 -2.54 24.85
N ALA A 353 4.66 -2.88 25.63
CA ALA A 353 5.67 -1.93 26.12
C ALA A 353 6.87 -1.92 25.17
N LEU A 354 7.41 -0.75 24.85
CA LEU A 354 8.70 -0.62 24.11
C LEU A 354 9.88 -0.27 25.04
N THR A 355 9.61 -0.02 26.32
CA THR A 355 10.58 0.28 27.37
C THR A 355 10.26 -0.54 28.64
N ASN A 356 11.08 -0.43 29.69
CA ASN A 356 10.94 -1.22 30.94
C ASN A 356 9.78 -0.72 31.83
N LEU A 357 8.56 -0.76 31.28
CA LEU A 357 7.30 -0.43 31.93
C LEU A 357 6.55 -1.70 32.30
N GLU A 358 6.04 -1.75 33.53
CA GLU A 358 5.00 -2.67 33.94
C GLU A 358 3.65 -2.09 33.50
N ILE A 359 2.85 -2.87 32.76
CA ILE A 359 1.53 -2.45 32.30
C ILE A 359 0.48 -3.40 32.89
N LYS A 360 -0.52 -2.84 33.57
CA LYS A 360 -1.64 -3.55 34.19
C LYS A 360 -2.97 -2.97 33.74
N ASN A 361 -4.01 -3.79 33.73
CA ASN A 361 -5.38 -3.32 33.52
C ASN A 361 -5.91 -2.62 34.78
N SER A 362 -6.27 -1.33 34.69
CA SER A 362 -6.88 -0.59 35.81
C SER A 362 -8.40 -0.49 35.74
N GLY A 363 -8.99 -0.48 34.54
CA GLY A 363 -10.41 -0.20 34.36
C GLY A 363 -10.84 -0.43 32.93
N ILE A 364 -12.08 -0.87 32.74
CA ILE A 364 -12.67 -1.15 31.43
C ILE A 364 -14.14 -0.72 31.45
N ASN A 365 -14.58 -0.02 30.42
CA ASN A 365 -15.98 0.27 30.11
C ASN A 365 -16.30 -0.25 28.70
N ASN A 366 -17.44 -0.92 28.51
CA ASN A 366 -17.94 -1.51 27.24
C ASN A 366 -16.98 -2.39 26.41
N ALA A 367 -15.81 -2.77 26.95
CA ALA A 367 -14.88 -3.74 26.37
C ALA A 367 -14.61 -4.91 27.32
N HIS A 368 -13.87 -5.91 26.84
CA HIS A 368 -13.49 -7.11 27.59
C HIS A 368 -12.00 -7.41 27.42
N LEU A 369 -11.33 -7.78 28.52
CA LEU A 369 -9.99 -8.37 28.50
C LEU A 369 -10.08 -9.81 27.99
N ILE A 370 -9.14 -10.23 27.13
CA ILE A 370 -9.07 -11.56 26.49
C ILE A 370 -7.66 -12.15 26.61
N ASP A 371 -7.51 -13.46 26.36
CA ASP A 371 -6.16 -14.06 26.23
C ASP A 371 -5.46 -13.47 24.99
N VAL A 372 -4.16 -13.20 25.08
CA VAL A 372 -3.35 -12.70 23.95
C VAL A 372 -3.40 -13.65 22.75
N LYS A 373 -3.67 -14.95 22.97
CA LYS A 373 -3.90 -15.96 21.92
C LYS A 373 -5.21 -15.80 21.14
N GLU A 374 -6.18 -15.00 21.62
CA GLU A 374 -7.39 -14.66 20.88
C GLU A 374 -7.19 -13.50 19.88
N LEU A 375 -6.03 -12.84 19.87
CA LEU A 375 -5.78 -11.72 18.96
C LEU A 375 -5.64 -12.17 17.50
N PRO A 376 -6.20 -11.42 16.54
CA PRO A 376 -5.95 -11.63 15.11
C PRO A 376 -4.46 -11.63 14.76
N SER A 377 -4.10 -12.45 13.77
CA SER A 377 -2.74 -12.62 13.28
C SER A 377 -2.10 -11.29 12.82
N GLU A 378 -2.93 -10.36 12.37
CA GLU A 378 -2.53 -9.04 11.89
C GLU A 378 -2.02 -8.14 13.01
N ILE A 379 -2.58 -8.22 14.23
CA ILE A 379 -2.07 -7.47 15.39
C ILE A 379 -0.75 -8.05 15.88
N VAL A 380 -0.63 -9.39 15.88
CA VAL A 380 0.63 -10.08 16.18
C VAL A 380 1.71 -9.70 15.15
N GLY A 381 1.34 -9.58 13.87
CA GLY A 381 2.23 -9.16 12.79
C GLY A 381 2.66 -7.69 12.78
N MET A 382 2.02 -6.82 13.57
CA MET A 382 2.41 -5.40 13.71
C MET A 382 3.62 -5.19 14.63
N THR A 383 4.06 -6.22 15.38
CA THR A 383 5.08 -6.07 16.43
C THR A 383 6.07 -7.23 16.50
N THR A 384 7.27 -6.95 17.00
CA THR A 384 8.26 -7.95 17.45
C THR A 384 8.38 -8.03 18.97
N GLN A 385 7.66 -7.18 19.70
CA GLN A 385 7.61 -7.15 21.17
C GLN A 385 6.47 -8.03 21.70
N PRO A 386 6.62 -8.64 22.90
CA PRO A 386 5.56 -9.42 23.51
C PRO A 386 4.34 -8.55 23.83
N ILE A 387 3.16 -8.96 23.34
CA ILE A 387 1.89 -8.35 23.69
C ILE A 387 1.53 -8.75 25.13
N LEU A 388 1.32 -7.74 25.99
CA LEU A 388 1.16 -7.90 27.43
C LEU A 388 -0.31 -7.99 27.85
N LEU A 389 -1.18 -7.24 27.17
CA LEU A 389 -2.63 -7.22 27.39
C LEU A 389 -3.36 -7.23 26.05
N ALA A 390 -4.55 -7.81 26.02
CA ALA A 390 -5.39 -7.94 24.84
C ALA A 390 -6.85 -7.65 25.21
N TYR A 391 -7.53 -6.85 24.37
CA TYR A 391 -8.90 -6.39 24.60
C TYR A 391 -9.77 -6.60 23.35
N ARG A 392 -11.09 -6.70 23.56
CA ARG A 392 -12.11 -6.83 22.52
C ARG A 392 -13.34 -5.98 22.86
N TYR A 393 -13.87 -5.24 21.88
CA TYR A 393 -15.08 -4.43 21.99
C TYR A 393 -16.07 -4.74 20.85
N ILE A 394 -17.35 -4.42 21.09
CA ILE A 394 -18.49 -4.67 20.16
C ILE A 394 -19.34 -3.39 19.98
N ASP A 395 -18.96 -2.30 20.64
CA ASP A 395 -19.52 -0.96 20.52
C ASP A 395 -18.35 0.04 20.49
N PRO A 396 -18.33 1.05 19.61
CA PRO A 396 -17.27 2.05 19.56
C PRO A 396 -17.26 3.02 20.76
N ASP A 397 -18.33 3.11 21.56
CA ASP A 397 -18.31 3.81 22.86
C ASP A 397 -17.74 2.90 23.95
N PHE A 398 -16.41 2.84 24.05
CA PHE A 398 -15.70 2.04 25.06
C PHE A 398 -14.48 2.77 25.63
N GLU A 399 -14.05 2.37 26.83
CA GLU A 399 -12.85 2.90 27.47
C GLU A 399 -12.00 1.75 28.04
N VAL A 400 -10.67 1.85 27.92
CA VAL A 400 -9.71 0.99 28.61
C VAL A 400 -8.67 1.89 29.29
N THR A 401 -8.64 1.85 30.62
CA THR A 401 -7.65 2.55 31.45
C THR A 401 -6.61 1.56 31.96
N LEU A 402 -5.34 1.86 31.71
CA LEU A 402 -4.17 1.11 32.18
C LEU A 402 -3.55 1.76 33.43
N ASP A 403 -2.91 0.92 34.24
CA ASP A 403 -1.96 1.31 35.30
C ASP A 403 -0.55 0.99 34.79
N ILE A 404 0.32 2.00 34.75
CA ILE A 404 1.65 1.97 34.15
C ILE A 404 2.68 2.34 35.22
N SER A 405 3.52 1.38 35.60
CA SER A 405 4.57 1.56 36.61
C SER A 405 5.95 1.41 35.98
N LYS A 406 6.86 2.36 36.24
CA LYS A 406 8.25 2.26 35.79
C LYS A 406 9.07 1.51 36.84
N HIS A 407 9.50 0.29 36.52
CA HIS A 407 10.48 -0.39 37.34
C HIS A 407 11.84 0.32 37.26
N LYS A 408 12.61 0.27 38.36
CA LYS A 408 14.01 0.68 38.32
C LYS A 408 14.80 -0.36 37.53
N ASP A 409 15.60 0.09 36.56
CA ASP A 409 16.58 -0.76 35.90
C ASP A 409 17.54 -1.37 36.93
N ILE A 410 17.32 -2.65 37.26
CA ILE A 410 18.33 -3.44 37.96
C ILE A 410 19.42 -3.71 36.94
N GLY A 411 20.55 -3.01 37.07
CA GLY A 411 21.66 -3.07 36.13
C GLY A 411 22.18 -4.50 35.98
N VAL A 412 21.81 -5.15 34.87
CA VAL A 412 22.34 -6.47 34.47
C VAL A 412 23.87 -6.40 34.50
N LEU A 413 24.49 -7.36 35.19
CA LEU A 413 25.93 -7.41 35.48
C LEU A 413 26.77 -7.04 34.24
N LEU A 414 27.26 -5.81 34.23
CA LEU A 414 27.83 -5.13 33.05
C LEU A 414 29.18 -5.73 32.63
N THR A 415 29.91 -6.24 33.63
CA THR A 415 31.24 -6.83 33.53
C THR A 415 31.43 -7.77 34.72
N MET A 416 32.02 -8.94 34.48
CA MET A 416 32.30 -9.95 35.50
C MET A 416 33.62 -10.65 35.20
N ILE A 417 34.33 -11.04 36.25
CA ILE A 417 35.53 -11.88 36.16
C ILE A 417 35.12 -13.32 36.50
N ASP A 418 35.06 -14.19 35.49
CA ASP A 418 34.80 -15.63 35.67
C ASP A 418 35.89 -16.27 36.54
N ARG A 419 37.13 -15.81 36.40
CA ARG A 419 38.31 -16.35 37.09
C ARG A 419 39.42 -15.31 37.21
N ALA A 420 40.04 -15.21 38.37
CA ALA A 420 41.32 -14.53 38.59
C ALA A 420 42.34 -15.54 39.11
N HIS A 421 43.44 -15.73 38.38
CA HIS A 421 44.56 -16.56 38.81
C HIS A 421 45.80 -15.70 39.02
N PHE A 422 46.35 -15.74 40.23
CA PHE A 422 47.57 -15.04 40.62
C PHE A 422 48.72 -16.03 40.75
N THR A 423 49.74 -15.89 39.91
CA THR A 423 51.03 -16.55 40.09
C THR A 423 51.96 -15.56 40.79
N VAL A 424 52.28 -15.85 42.06
CA VAL A 424 53.13 -15.03 42.93
C VAL A 424 54.45 -15.76 43.10
N MET A 425 55.57 -15.11 42.79
CA MET A 425 56.93 -15.61 43.04
C MET A 425 57.62 -14.69 44.03
N GLN A 426 58.08 -15.22 45.16
CA GLN A 426 58.91 -14.49 46.13
C GLN A 426 60.37 -14.92 46.01
N THR A 427 61.28 -13.97 46.18
CA THR A 427 62.73 -14.14 46.20
C THR A 427 63.26 -14.15 47.63
N TYR A 428 64.50 -14.61 47.84
CA TYR A 428 65.10 -14.69 49.18
C TYR A 428 65.31 -13.32 49.83
N ASP A 429 65.60 -12.27 49.04
CA ASP A 429 65.73 -10.89 49.49
C ASP A 429 64.37 -10.17 49.67
N GLY A 430 63.26 -10.91 49.66
CA GLY A 430 61.92 -10.43 50.02
C GLY A 430 61.07 -9.92 48.87
N LYS A 431 61.67 -9.56 47.73
CA LYS A 431 60.94 -9.06 46.56
C LYS A 431 59.95 -10.09 46.04
N ARG A 432 58.81 -9.60 45.54
CA ARG A 432 57.81 -10.41 44.84
C ARG A 432 57.56 -9.90 43.44
N ILE A 433 57.33 -10.85 42.53
CA ILE A 433 56.77 -10.61 41.20
C ILE A 433 55.46 -11.37 41.13
N THR A 434 54.37 -10.69 40.76
CA THR A 434 53.04 -11.28 40.63
C THR A 434 52.51 -11.09 39.21
N ARG A 435 52.16 -12.21 38.57
CA ARG A 435 51.37 -12.24 37.33
C ARG A 435 49.91 -12.51 37.71
N ALA A 436 49.00 -11.61 37.34
CA ALA A 436 47.57 -11.80 37.53
C ALA A 436 46.88 -11.96 36.17
N LEU A 437 46.19 -13.08 35.98
CA LEU A 437 45.41 -13.38 34.78
C LEU A 437 43.92 -13.42 35.14
N TYR A 438 43.17 -12.46 34.59
CA TYR A 438 41.73 -12.32 34.74
C TYR A 438 41.03 -12.80 33.46
N ASN A 439 40.01 -13.64 33.59
CA ASN A 439 39.15 -14.02 32.48
C ASN A 439 37.84 -13.22 32.57
N VAL A 440 37.67 -12.25 31.68
CA VAL A 440 36.66 -11.18 31.79
C VAL A 440 35.55 -11.38 30.76
N ARG A 441 34.29 -11.29 31.20
CA ARG A 441 33.14 -11.03 30.31
C ARG A 441 32.76 -9.57 30.42
N ASN A 442 32.58 -8.88 29.30
CA ASN A 442 32.26 -7.45 29.28
C ASN A 442 31.18 -7.10 28.25
N ASN A 443 30.12 -6.44 28.70
CA ASN A 443 29.05 -5.92 27.85
C ASN A 443 29.18 -4.40 27.65
N ARG A 444 29.53 -3.64 28.71
CA ARG A 444 29.47 -2.16 28.69
C ARG A 444 30.62 -1.38 29.35
N ASN A 445 31.46 -1.94 30.22
CA ASN A 445 32.54 -1.15 30.83
C ASN A 445 33.64 -0.85 29.80
N GLN A 446 34.16 0.38 29.80
CA GLN A 446 35.30 0.77 28.97
C GLN A 446 36.64 0.33 29.58
N PHE A 447 36.71 0.15 30.90
CA PHE A 447 37.91 -0.20 31.65
C PHE A 447 37.59 -1.12 32.83
N LEU A 448 38.43 -2.13 33.04
CA LEU A 448 38.59 -2.86 34.30
C LEU A 448 39.49 -2.01 35.21
N ARG A 449 39.09 -1.80 36.48
CA ARG A 449 39.90 -1.00 37.43
C ARG A 449 40.49 -1.88 38.49
N LEU A 450 41.82 -1.84 38.62
CA LEU A 450 42.55 -2.56 39.65
C LEU A 450 43.31 -1.59 40.55
N GLN A 451 43.08 -1.68 41.86
CA GLN A 451 43.95 -1.09 42.86
C GLN A 451 45.08 -2.07 43.14
N LEU A 452 46.30 -1.75 42.71
CA LEU A 452 47.50 -2.54 43.01
C LEU A 452 47.84 -2.45 44.52
N PRO A 453 48.57 -3.44 45.08
CA PRO A 453 49.13 -3.36 46.43
C PRO A 453 49.98 -2.11 46.67
N ARG A 454 50.09 -1.70 47.95
CA ARG A 454 50.84 -0.49 48.31
C ARG A 454 52.34 -0.71 48.08
N GLY A 455 52.92 0.08 47.17
CA GLY A 455 54.33 -0.03 46.79
C GLY A 455 54.59 -0.95 45.60
N ALA A 456 53.55 -1.51 44.98
CA ALA A 456 53.69 -2.30 43.76
C ALA A 456 53.88 -1.42 42.51
N GLU A 457 54.92 -1.72 41.73
CA GLU A 457 55.18 -1.17 40.41
C GLU A 457 54.61 -2.08 39.33
N LEU A 458 53.85 -1.54 38.38
CA LEU A 458 53.35 -2.28 37.23
C LEU A 458 54.44 -2.38 36.16
N TRP A 459 54.81 -3.60 35.77
CA TRP A 459 55.80 -3.87 34.72
C TRP A 459 55.16 -4.09 33.35
N SER A 460 54.01 -4.76 33.28
CA SER A 460 53.28 -4.97 32.03
C SER A 460 51.78 -5.14 32.23
N ALA A 461 51.03 -4.89 31.16
CA ALA A 461 49.60 -5.15 31.08
C ALA A 461 49.24 -5.60 29.65
N ALA A 462 48.27 -6.51 29.52
CA ALA A 462 47.78 -6.98 28.23
C ALA A 462 46.27 -7.27 28.24
N VAL A 463 45.62 -7.11 27.09
CA VAL A 463 44.19 -7.38 26.87
C VAL A 463 44.06 -8.15 25.57
N GLU A 464 43.37 -9.28 25.58
CA GLU A 464 43.36 -10.24 24.44
C GLU A 464 44.77 -10.66 23.98
N GLY A 465 45.72 -10.73 24.92
CA GLY A 465 47.14 -10.99 24.64
C GLY A 465 47.90 -9.85 23.96
N ARG A 466 47.26 -8.70 23.69
CA ARG A 466 47.91 -7.50 23.16
C ARG A 466 48.43 -6.65 24.31
N SER A 467 49.72 -6.35 24.33
CA SER A 467 50.32 -5.45 25.33
C SER A 467 49.73 -4.04 25.21
N ILE A 468 49.39 -3.43 26.36
CA ILE A 468 48.83 -2.08 26.44
C ILE A 468 49.50 -1.28 27.58
N GLN A 469 49.50 0.05 27.44
CA GLN A 469 49.87 0.96 28.53
C GLN A 469 48.57 1.41 29.22
N PRO A 470 48.31 1.04 30.48
CA PRO A 470 47.09 1.44 31.16
C PRO A 470 47.14 2.89 31.62
N ALA A 471 45.97 3.53 31.62
CA ALA A 471 45.80 4.84 32.26
C ALA A 471 45.70 4.67 33.79
N ARG A 472 45.67 5.80 34.51
CA ARG A 472 45.32 5.85 35.94
C ARG A 472 44.18 6.83 36.17
N ASP A 473 43.35 6.58 37.17
CA ASP A 473 42.35 7.54 37.66
C ASP A 473 42.91 8.44 38.77
N ALA A 474 42.06 9.36 39.27
CA ALA A 474 42.42 10.31 40.33
C ALA A 474 42.77 9.63 41.66
N GLU A 475 42.28 8.41 41.89
CA GLU A 475 42.62 7.57 43.05
C GLU A 475 43.90 6.74 42.82
N GLY A 476 44.51 6.81 41.63
CA GLY A 476 45.75 6.14 41.27
C GLY A 476 45.61 4.67 40.84
N ARG A 477 44.38 4.14 40.76
CA ARG A 477 44.09 2.78 40.28
C ARG A 477 44.45 2.65 38.81
N ILE A 478 44.88 1.47 38.37
CA ILE A 478 45.15 1.24 36.94
C ILE A 478 43.85 0.96 36.18
N LEU A 479 43.74 1.54 34.99
CA LEU A 479 42.60 1.42 34.08
C LEU A 479 43.00 0.60 32.87
N LEU A 480 42.54 -0.66 32.81
CA LEU A 480 42.83 -1.62 31.75
C LEU A 480 41.68 -1.56 30.72
N PRO A 481 41.91 -1.10 29.47
CA PRO A 481 40.83 -0.90 28.50
C PRO A 481 40.19 -2.25 28.11
N LEU A 482 38.86 -2.32 28.13
CA LEU A 482 38.13 -3.56 27.82
C LEU A 482 37.50 -3.50 26.43
N VAL A 483 37.63 -4.60 25.69
CA VAL A 483 36.78 -4.89 24.53
C VAL A 483 35.40 -5.36 24.98
N LYS A 484 34.41 -5.38 24.07
CA LYS A 484 33.15 -6.09 24.30
C LYS A 484 33.33 -7.58 23.99
N SER A 485 32.77 -8.45 24.82
CA SER A 485 32.64 -9.88 24.54
C SER A 485 31.93 -10.10 23.20
N GLY A 486 32.54 -10.88 22.30
CA GLY A 486 32.01 -11.15 20.96
C GLY A 486 31.16 -12.42 20.89
N GLY A 487 30.18 -12.43 19.99
CA GLY A 487 29.28 -13.56 19.75
C GLY A 487 27.91 -13.43 20.45
N GLY A 488 26.99 -14.34 20.10
CA GLY A 488 25.67 -14.43 20.74
C GLY A 488 25.70 -15.00 22.16
N GLU A 489 26.79 -15.72 22.50
CA GLU A 489 27.15 -16.04 23.87
C GLU A 489 28.22 -15.04 24.34
N MET A 490 28.13 -14.56 25.59
CA MET A 490 29.13 -13.65 26.16
C MET A 490 30.46 -14.40 26.41
N SER A 491 31.30 -14.46 25.39
CA SER A 491 32.66 -15.02 25.45
C SER A 491 33.53 -14.27 26.46
N ALA A 492 34.31 -15.02 27.24
CA ALA A 492 35.26 -14.45 28.18
C ALA A 492 36.64 -14.30 27.51
N PHE A 493 37.35 -13.21 27.80
CA PHE A 493 38.66 -12.90 27.22
C PHE A 493 39.72 -12.61 28.30
N PRO A 494 41.00 -12.91 28.03
CA PRO A 494 42.07 -12.72 29.00
C PRO A 494 42.47 -11.24 29.12
N VAL A 495 42.60 -10.78 30.36
CA VAL A 495 43.27 -9.55 30.75
C VAL A 495 44.37 -9.91 31.73
N GLU A 496 45.60 -9.50 31.45
CA GLU A 496 46.79 -9.86 32.22
C GLU A 496 47.51 -8.60 32.74
N ILE A 497 48.06 -8.69 33.94
CA ILE A 497 49.07 -7.75 34.44
C ILE A 497 50.25 -8.50 35.06
N VAL A 498 51.44 -7.90 34.99
CA VAL A 498 52.60 -8.27 35.82
C VAL A 498 53.05 -7.06 36.61
N TYR A 499 53.21 -7.22 37.92
CA TYR A 499 53.70 -6.20 38.82
C TYR A 499 54.76 -6.77 39.78
N ALA A 500 55.61 -5.90 40.31
CA ALA A 500 56.60 -6.26 41.32
C ALA A 500 56.49 -5.34 42.55
N GLU A 501 56.96 -5.84 43.68
CA GLU A 501 57.00 -5.13 44.97
C GLU A 501 58.19 -5.62 45.80
N GLU A 502 58.74 -4.78 46.68
CA GLU A 502 59.80 -5.20 47.63
C GLU A 502 59.31 -6.20 48.70
N GLY A 503 58.01 -6.51 48.70
CA GLY A 503 57.42 -7.67 49.37
C GLY A 503 57.65 -7.71 50.88
N THR A 504 58.34 -8.75 51.37
CA THR A 504 58.75 -8.83 52.78
C THR A 504 60.00 -9.69 52.93
N ALA A 505 61.11 -9.05 53.27
CA ALA A 505 62.40 -9.71 53.52
C ALA A 505 62.44 -10.35 54.91
N PRO A 506 63.21 -11.44 55.10
CA PRO A 506 63.50 -12.00 56.42
C PRO A 506 64.42 -11.08 57.25
N ASP A 507 64.46 -11.29 58.57
CA ASP A 507 65.43 -10.68 59.49
C ASP A 507 66.87 -11.16 59.21
N GLU A 508 67.86 -10.54 59.86
CA GLU A 508 69.28 -10.92 59.79
C GLU A 508 69.57 -12.38 60.22
N ARG A 509 68.57 -13.11 60.71
CA ARG A 509 68.62 -14.51 61.15
C ARG A 509 67.80 -15.43 60.25
N GLY A 510 67.32 -14.94 59.10
CA GLY A 510 66.58 -15.71 58.11
C GLY A 510 65.11 -15.97 58.45
N ARG A 511 64.48 -15.17 59.33
CA ARG A 511 63.10 -15.37 59.81
C ARG A 511 62.22 -14.15 59.51
N GLY A 512 61.00 -14.37 59.05
CA GLY A 512 60.04 -13.30 58.81
C GLY A 512 58.64 -13.84 58.53
N GLU A 513 57.69 -12.92 58.38
CA GLU A 513 56.31 -13.21 57.97
C GLU A 513 56.10 -12.67 56.55
N ALA A 514 55.47 -13.44 55.66
CA ALA A 514 55.29 -13.08 54.26
C ALA A 514 53.82 -12.75 53.94
N ILE A 515 53.43 -11.50 54.13
CA ILE A 515 52.05 -11.04 53.84
C ILE A 515 51.90 -10.79 52.35
N VAL A 516 51.18 -11.66 51.64
CA VAL A 516 50.90 -11.52 50.19
C VAL A 516 49.60 -10.76 49.97
N ALA A 517 49.70 -9.52 49.48
CA ALA A 517 48.55 -8.71 49.08
C ALA A 517 48.25 -8.89 47.58
N LEU A 518 46.97 -8.98 47.23
CA LEU A 518 46.49 -9.09 45.84
C LEU A 518 45.85 -7.76 45.38
N PRO A 519 45.80 -7.46 44.07
CA PRO A 519 45.13 -6.28 43.55
C PRO A 519 43.62 -6.37 43.74
N HIS A 520 43.01 -5.30 44.25
CA HIS A 520 41.57 -5.20 44.44
C HIS A 520 40.88 -4.77 43.14
N SER A 521 39.94 -5.57 42.66
CA SER A 521 39.11 -5.31 41.47
C SER A 521 37.83 -4.53 41.82
N SER A 522 37.39 -3.61 40.96
CA SER A 522 36.02 -3.06 41.06
C SER A 522 34.94 -4.02 40.55
N GLU A 523 35.32 -4.97 39.71
CA GLU A 523 34.44 -5.97 39.09
C GLU A 523 34.43 -7.26 39.93
N PRO A 524 33.27 -7.94 40.07
CA PRO A 524 33.15 -9.14 40.89
C PRO A 524 33.91 -10.33 40.29
N ILE A 525 34.59 -11.09 41.16
CA ILE A 525 35.38 -12.28 40.81
C ILE A 525 34.65 -13.53 41.31
N MET A 526 34.26 -14.42 40.39
CA MET A 526 33.54 -15.67 40.71
C MET A 526 34.45 -16.75 41.29
N HIS A 527 35.69 -16.86 40.78
CA HIS A 527 36.69 -17.81 41.26
C HIS A 527 38.05 -17.12 41.35
N LEU A 528 38.67 -17.16 42.54
CA LEU A 528 40.01 -16.63 42.77
C LEU A 528 40.94 -17.77 43.18
N MET A 529 42.09 -17.89 42.50
CA MET A 529 43.12 -18.87 42.81
C MET A 529 44.49 -18.23 42.89
N VAL A 530 45.37 -18.75 43.76
CA VAL A 530 46.75 -18.29 43.93
C VAL A 530 47.69 -19.49 43.81
N SER A 531 48.76 -19.32 43.02
CA SER A 531 49.91 -20.22 42.97
C SER A 531 51.11 -19.46 43.55
N LEU A 532 51.54 -19.86 44.75
CA LEU A 532 52.62 -19.20 45.49
C LEU A 532 53.91 -20.01 45.36
N TYR A 533 54.93 -19.41 44.73
CA TYR A 533 56.26 -19.96 44.55
C TYR A 533 57.22 -19.27 45.52
N LEU A 534 57.91 -20.08 46.34
CA LEU A 534 58.81 -19.64 47.40
C LEU A 534 60.19 -20.30 47.22
N PRO A 535 61.29 -19.67 47.70
CA PRO A 535 62.64 -20.26 47.64
C PRO A 535 62.73 -21.65 48.27
N GLN A 536 63.44 -22.58 47.63
CA GLN A 536 63.54 -23.98 48.09
C GLN A 536 64.36 -24.13 49.38
N GLU A 537 65.20 -23.14 49.69
CA GLU A 537 66.08 -23.07 50.85
C GLU A 537 65.33 -22.73 52.15
N GLY A 538 64.12 -22.18 52.04
CA GLY A 538 63.31 -21.76 53.18
C GLY A 538 62.53 -22.89 53.84
N ARG A 539 61.96 -22.58 55.01
CA ARG A 539 60.96 -23.42 55.70
C ARG A 539 59.73 -22.58 55.95
N TYR A 540 58.57 -23.12 55.57
CA TYR A 540 57.31 -22.38 55.56
C TYR A 540 56.24 -23.16 56.35
N SER A 541 55.51 -22.44 57.20
CA SER A 541 54.46 -22.95 58.08
C SER A 541 53.36 -21.89 58.21
N ASP A 542 52.31 -22.20 58.98
CA ASP A 542 51.34 -21.21 59.49
C ASP A 542 50.56 -20.40 58.43
N PHE A 543 50.45 -20.96 57.22
CA PHE A 543 49.65 -20.43 56.12
C PHE A 543 48.20 -20.15 56.56
N SER A 544 47.82 -18.87 56.53
CA SER A 544 46.49 -18.39 56.93
C SER A 544 46.03 -17.26 56.00
N GLY A 545 44.73 -16.96 56.02
CA GLY A 545 44.13 -15.91 55.19
C GLY A 545 42.68 -16.21 54.79
N THR A 546 42.18 -15.50 53.79
CA THR A 546 40.82 -15.65 53.26
C THR A 546 40.66 -16.77 52.22
N LEU A 547 41.76 -17.43 51.84
CA LEU A 547 41.79 -18.48 50.83
C LEU A 547 42.04 -19.85 51.45
N ARG A 548 41.35 -20.87 50.94
CA ARG A 548 41.55 -22.26 51.33
C ARG A 548 42.77 -22.84 50.61
N SER A 549 43.73 -23.36 51.38
CA SER A 549 44.83 -24.17 50.83
C SER A 549 44.31 -25.47 50.23
N VAL A 550 44.85 -25.86 49.07
CA VAL A 550 44.53 -27.07 48.31
C VAL A 550 45.78 -27.57 47.57
N ASP A 551 45.95 -28.87 47.43
CA ASP A 551 47.14 -29.46 46.79
C ASP A 551 47.19 -29.17 45.27
N THR A 552 46.02 -29.08 44.63
CA THR A 552 45.85 -28.72 43.22
C THR A 552 44.50 -28.04 42.98
N PHE A 553 44.39 -27.32 41.86
CA PHE A 553 43.11 -26.85 41.32
C PHE A 553 43.11 -26.95 39.78
N THR A 554 41.94 -27.16 39.18
CA THR A 554 41.83 -27.32 37.71
C THR A 554 42.08 -26.00 36.99
N ALA A 555 43.19 -25.91 36.27
CA ALA A 555 43.46 -24.85 35.31
C ALA A 555 42.58 -25.02 34.06
N VAL A 556 41.30 -24.66 34.15
CA VAL A 556 40.39 -24.61 33.00
C VAL A 556 40.85 -23.45 32.10
N GLY A 557 41.51 -23.81 31.01
CA GLY A 557 42.53 -22.98 30.38
C GLY A 557 42.03 -21.85 29.48
N SER A 558 42.98 -20.98 29.13
CA SER A 558 42.97 -20.25 27.88
C SER A 558 43.19 -21.23 26.72
N SER A 559 42.55 -20.99 25.57
CA SER A 559 42.97 -21.61 24.32
C SER A 559 44.42 -21.18 24.00
N HIS A 560 45.19 -22.09 23.40
CA HIS A 560 46.66 -22.01 23.27
C HIS A 560 47.45 -22.00 24.61
N VAL A 561 47.84 -23.20 25.03
CA VAL A 561 49.04 -23.45 25.84
C VAL A 561 49.80 -24.57 25.14
N MET A 562 51.06 -24.33 24.74
CA MET A 562 51.94 -25.41 24.29
C MET A 562 52.26 -26.31 25.50
N PRO A 563 52.19 -27.65 25.37
CA PRO A 563 52.49 -28.53 26.49
C PRO A 563 53.97 -28.43 26.86
N VAL A 564 54.25 -28.04 28.10
CA VAL A 564 55.57 -28.28 28.70
C VAL A 564 55.65 -29.77 29.01
N ASP A 565 56.41 -30.51 28.19
CA ASP A 565 56.54 -31.96 28.34
C ASP A 565 57.26 -32.31 29.64
N ASN A 566 56.54 -32.90 30.59
CA ASN A 566 56.99 -33.09 31.96
C ASN A 566 57.81 -34.39 32.12
N ARG A 567 58.79 -34.60 31.23
CA ARG A 567 59.69 -35.76 31.20
C ARG A 567 61.10 -35.38 30.73
N ALA A 568 61.95 -35.03 31.69
CA ALA A 568 63.41 -35.14 31.54
C ALA A 568 63.95 -36.04 32.66
N VAL A 569 64.48 -37.21 32.30
CA VAL A 569 65.14 -38.14 33.22
C VAL A 569 66.65 -37.94 33.15
N SER A 570 67.29 -37.68 34.28
CA SER A 570 68.72 -37.96 34.46
C SER A 570 69.07 -38.18 35.94
N THR A 571 69.25 -39.44 36.31
CA THR A 571 69.93 -39.81 37.55
C THR A 571 71.39 -40.10 37.22
N LEU A 572 72.33 -39.45 37.92
CA LEU A 572 73.78 -39.72 37.92
C LEU A 572 74.53 -39.61 36.57
N GLN A 573 75.49 -38.70 36.53
CA GLN A 573 76.88 -39.12 36.81
C GLN A 573 77.56 -38.08 37.70
#